data_AF-A0A1S0UNS6-F1
#
_entry.id   AF-A0A1S0UNS6-F1
#
_cell.length_a   1.000
_cell.length_b   1.000
_cell.length_c   1.000
_cell.angle_alpha   90.00
_cell.angle_beta   90.00
_cell.angle_gamma   90.00
#
_symmetry.space_group_name_H-M   'P 1'
#
loop_
_entity.id
_entity.type
_entity.pdbx_description
1 polymer ?
#
loop_
_entity_poly.entity_id
_entity_poly.type
_entity_poly.pdbx_seq_one_letter_code
_entity_poly.pdbx_strand_id
1 'polypeptide(L)'
;MTEHVVTCLNKSSDNIILRTRRRNYLLKIENFAKFSEKIALLVKRGKVPPAIDLSCYNVGAVRTLTDFVAGVDRRNLRLSDNILTDLLQLARIFRMNQFTSLIAEHVIEKVEKGPQSNLLLALNLISSDWSMFLRINETSALVESAAKNINEVTTSTFFYILPASVLVMLYSRCDVDISSEVELSQRLIHWLKKMIRTDSEAEILFSCIRSPFLSPKDREIIREKCIGLPKSVDDLLLCTYLHNILFVNCNIRFSP
;
A
#
# COMPACT_ATOMS: atom_id res chain seq x y z
N MET A 1 -26.12 -48.13 -40.95
CA MET A 1 -25.57 -46.79 -41.26
C MET A 1 -25.52 -46.01 -39.96
N THR A 2 -24.32 -45.79 -39.47
CA THR A 2 -23.98 -45.19 -38.18
C THR A 2 -24.01 -43.66 -38.29
N GLU A 3 -25.01 -43.03 -37.71
CA GLU A 3 -24.98 -41.58 -37.46
C GLU A 3 -24.09 -41.32 -36.25
N HIS A 4 -22.86 -40.87 -36.53
CA HIS A 4 -21.94 -40.39 -35.52
C HIS A 4 -22.47 -39.08 -34.94
N VAL A 5 -22.88 -39.15 -33.68
CA VAL A 5 -23.06 -38.02 -32.78
C VAL A 5 -21.72 -37.26 -32.68
N VAL A 6 -21.63 -36.12 -33.36
CA VAL A 6 -20.52 -35.17 -33.17
C VAL A 6 -20.83 -34.33 -31.93
N THR A 7 -20.62 -34.90 -30.75
CA THR A 7 -20.43 -34.12 -29.52
C THR A 7 -18.98 -33.65 -29.49
N CYS A 8 -18.68 -32.53 -30.14
CA CYS A 8 -17.50 -31.73 -29.80
C CYS A 8 -17.75 -31.03 -28.46
N LEU A 9 -17.72 -31.80 -27.37
CA LEU A 9 -17.44 -31.27 -26.04
C LEU A 9 -16.00 -30.73 -26.11
N ASN A 10 -15.88 -29.42 -26.29
CA ASN A 10 -14.63 -28.70 -26.00
C ASN A 10 -14.22 -29.11 -24.58
N LYS A 11 -13.24 -30.01 -24.46
CA LYS A 11 -12.56 -30.26 -23.19
C LYS A 11 -11.96 -28.92 -22.77
N SER A 12 -12.60 -28.23 -21.83
CA SER A 12 -11.97 -27.14 -21.13
C SER A 12 -10.68 -27.69 -20.54
N SER A 13 -9.53 -27.19 -20.99
CA SER A 13 -8.24 -27.53 -20.38
C SER A 13 -8.37 -27.38 -18.87
N ASP A 14 -8.05 -28.44 -18.11
CA ASP A 14 -8.04 -28.40 -16.63
C ASP A 14 -6.98 -27.43 -16.09
N ASN A 15 -6.20 -26.82 -16.97
CA ASN A 15 -5.13 -25.89 -16.66
C ASN A 15 -5.39 -24.50 -17.26
N ILE A 16 -4.95 -23.47 -16.52
CA ILE A 16 -4.79 -22.09 -16.96
C ILE A 16 -3.31 -21.86 -17.25
N ILE A 17 -3.02 -21.14 -18.33
CA ILE A 17 -1.67 -20.66 -18.65
C ILE A 17 -1.50 -19.22 -18.13
N LEU A 18 -0.59 -19.00 -17.17
CA LEU A 18 -0.13 -17.66 -16.80
C LEU A 18 1.03 -17.26 -17.72
N ARG A 19 0.80 -16.29 -18.60
CA ARG A 19 1.81 -15.81 -19.55
C ARG A 19 2.60 -14.65 -18.96
N THR A 20 3.92 -14.69 -19.09
CA THR A 20 4.80 -13.57 -18.78
C THR A 20 5.66 -13.24 -19.99
N ARG A 21 6.40 -12.12 -19.95
CA ARG A 21 7.32 -11.75 -21.04
C ARG A 21 8.38 -12.80 -21.35
N ARG A 22 8.74 -13.66 -20.38
CA ARG A 22 9.85 -14.62 -20.51
C ARG A 22 9.42 -16.07 -20.60
N ARG A 23 8.31 -16.44 -19.97
CA ARG A 23 7.85 -17.84 -19.90
C ARG A 23 6.38 -17.94 -19.54
N ASN A 24 5.83 -19.12 -19.80
CA ASN A 24 4.48 -19.50 -19.42
C ASN A 24 4.53 -20.44 -18.22
N TYR A 25 3.58 -20.27 -17.30
CA TYR A 25 3.37 -21.18 -16.18
C TYR A 25 2.02 -21.87 -16.35
N LEU A 26 1.98 -23.18 -16.10
CA LEU A 26 0.76 -23.97 -16.20
C LEU A 26 0.25 -24.24 -14.78
N LEU A 27 -1.00 -23.90 -14.51
CA LEU A 27 -1.64 -24.11 -13.21
C LEU A 27 -2.93 -24.90 -13.37
N LYS A 28 -3.12 -25.93 -12.54
CA LYS A 28 -4.41 -26.60 -12.42
C LYS A 28 -5.47 -25.61 -11.94
N ILE A 29 -6.60 -25.55 -12.64
CA ILE A 29 -7.75 -24.68 -12.32
C ILE A 29 -8.22 -24.94 -10.89
N GLU A 30 -8.30 -26.21 -10.50
CA GLU A 30 -8.70 -26.63 -9.15
C GLU A 30 -7.82 -26.03 -8.05
N ASN A 31 -6.50 -26.17 -8.19
CA ASN A 31 -5.53 -25.61 -7.25
C ASN A 31 -5.65 -24.09 -7.18
N PHE A 32 -5.79 -23.43 -8.33
CA PHE A 32 -5.88 -21.99 -8.35
C PHE A 32 -7.20 -21.48 -7.74
N ALA A 33 -8.32 -22.15 -8.01
CA ALA A 33 -9.61 -21.85 -7.42
C ALA A 33 -9.64 -22.03 -5.89
N LYS A 34 -8.84 -22.96 -5.34
CA LYS A 34 -8.71 -23.15 -3.89
C LYS A 34 -8.19 -21.89 -3.17
N PHE A 35 -7.31 -21.13 -3.82
CA PHE A 35 -6.66 -19.97 -3.22
C PHE A 35 -7.14 -18.62 -3.77
N SER A 36 -7.88 -18.61 -4.88
CA SER A 36 -8.38 -17.40 -5.55
C SER A 36 -9.90 -17.40 -5.63
N GLU A 37 -10.54 -16.47 -4.92
CA GLU A 37 -11.99 -16.27 -4.99
C GLU A 37 -12.43 -15.90 -6.41
N LYS A 38 -11.61 -15.11 -7.13
CA LYS A 38 -11.89 -14.72 -8.52
C LYS A 38 -11.90 -15.93 -9.46
N ILE A 39 -10.91 -16.80 -9.37
CA ILE A 39 -10.86 -18.01 -10.19
C ILE A 39 -12.00 -18.95 -9.79
N ALA A 40 -12.28 -19.14 -8.50
CA ALA A 40 -13.42 -19.94 -8.05
C ALA A 40 -14.76 -19.45 -8.62
N LEU A 41 -14.98 -18.14 -8.67
CA LEU A 41 -16.17 -17.55 -9.30
C LEU A 41 -16.23 -17.80 -10.81
N LEU A 42 -15.09 -17.70 -11.51
CA LEU A 42 -15.01 -17.99 -12.94
C LEU A 42 -15.27 -19.47 -13.25
N VAL A 43 -14.81 -20.38 -12.39
CA VAL A 43 -15.11 -21.82 -12.46
C VAL A 43 -16.61 -22.05 -12.36
N LYS A 44 -17.27 -21.49 -11.33
CA LYS A 44 -18.74 -21.60 -11.16
C LYS A 44 -19.53 -21.09 -12.36
N ARG A 45 -18.99 -20.11 -13.09
CA ARG A 45 -19.61 -19.50 -14.26
C ARG A 45 -19.24 -20.18 -15.58
N GLY A 46 -18.35 -21.18 -15.58
CA GLY A 46 -17.81 -21.78 -16.80
C GLY A 46 -17.04 -20.79 -17.69
N LYS A 47 -16.49 -19.71 -17.09
CA LYS A 47 -15.83 -18.60 -17.80
C LYS A 47 -14.34 -18.49 -17.47
N VAL A 48 -13.70 -19.60 -17.11
CA VAL A 48 -12.26 -19.61 -16.83
C VAL A 48 -11.51 -19.41 -18.15
N PRO A 49 -10.69 -18.35 -18.28
CA PRO A 49 -9.92 -18.16 -19.50
C PRO A 49 -8.83 -19.23 -19.60
N PRO A 50 -8.53 -19.73 -20.81
CA PRO A 50 -7.46 -20.72 -21.00
C PRO A 50 -6.07 -20.15 -20.71
N ALA A 51 -5.92 -18.83 -20.77
CA ALA A 51 -4.69 -18.14 -20.46
C ALA A 51 -4.96 -16.74 -19.90
N ILE A 52 -4.06 -16.27 -19.04
CA ILE A 52 -4.07 -14.94 -18.44
C ILE A 52 -2.73 -14.29 -18.75
N ASP A 53 -2.77 -13.10 -19.36
CA ASP A 53 -1.56 -12.33 -19.62
C ASP A 53 -1.15 -11.54 -18.37
N LEU A 54 0.04 -11.85 -17.86
CA LEU A 54 0.71 -11.20 -16.74
C LEU A 54 2.06 -10.61 -17.18
N SER A 55 2.23 -10.30 -18.47
CA SER A 55 3.45 -9.73 -19.04
C SER A 55 3.83 -8.36 -18.47
N CYS A 56 2.92 -7.63 -17.83
CA CYS A 56 3.23 -6.40 -17.10
C CYS A 56 3.87 -6.63 -15.73
N TYR A 57 3.82 -7.85 -15.18
CA TYR A 57 4.35 -8.18 -13.86
C TYR A 57 5.76 -8.78 -13.93
N ASN A 58 6.49 -8.64 -12.83
CA ASN A 58 7.77 -9.28 -12.60
C ASN A 58 7.63 -10.81 -12.70
N VAL A 59 8.50 -11.42 -13.50
CA VAL A 59 8.50 -12.87 -13.74
C VAL A 59 8.73 -13.67 -12.44
N GLY A 60 9.48 -13.12 -11.50
CA GLY A 60 9.69 -13.66 -10.16
C GLY A 60 8.42 -13.63 -9.31
N ALA A 61 7.64 -12.55 -9.37
CA ALA A 61 6.36 -12.46 -8.67
C ALA A 61 5.37 -13.53 -9.18
N VAL A 62 5.25 -13.67 -10.50
CA VAL A 62 4.38 -14.68 -11.12
C VAL A 62 4.86 -16.11 -10.80
N ARG A 63 6.18 -16.32 -10.72
CA ARG A 63 6.75 -17.59 -10.27
C ARG A 63 6.31 -17.91 -8.84
N THR A 64 6.52 -16.98 -7.90
CA THR A 64 6.18 -17.19 -6.49
C THR A 64 4.69 -17.42 -6.30
N LEU A 65 3.82 -16.71 -7.04
CA LEU A 65 2.38 -17.00 -7.08
C LEU A 65 2.10 -18.44 -7.53
N THR A 66 2.77 -18.89 -8.60
CA THR A 66 2.61 -20.24 -9.15
C THR A 66 3.06 -21.28 -8.11
N ASP A 67 4.21 -21.07 -7.47
CA ASP A 67 4.75 -21.94 -6.42
C ASP A 67 3.80 -22.01 -5.21
N PHE A 68 3.22 -20.87 -4.80
CA PHE A 68 2.22 -20.81 -3.74
C PHE A 68 0.96 -21.63 -4.07
N VAL A 69 0.40 -21.46 -5.28
CA VAL A 69 -0.78 -22.22 -5.74
C VAL A 69 -0.48 -23.71 -5.87
N ALA A 70 0.76 -24.07 -6.22
CA ALA A 70 1.21 -25.45 -6.28
C ALA A 70 1.40 -26.10 -4.89
N GLY A 71 1.29 -25.33 -3.80
CA GLY A 71 1.46 -25.83 -2.44
C GLY A 71 2.92 -25.99 -2.03
N VAL A 72 3.84 -25.25 -2.65
CA VAL A 72 5.24 -25.18 -2.19
C VAL A 72 5.27 -24.65 -0.76
N ASP A 73 6.11 -25.27 0.09
CA ASP A 73 6.30 -24.85 1.48
C ASP A 73 6.61 -23.35 1.57
N ARG A 74 5.96 -22.66 2.52
CA ARG A 74 6.13 -21.22 2.77
C ARG A 74 7.59 -20.81 2.88
N ARG A 75 8.45 -21.64 3.50
CA ARG A 75 9.89 -21.39 3.68
C ARG A 75 10.67 -21.33 2.37
N ASN A 76 10.12 -21.93 1.31
CA ASN A 76 10.75 -21.99 -0.01
C ASN A 76 10.19 -20.95 -0.98
N LEU A 77 9.16 -20.19 -0.58
CA LEU A 77 8.62 -19.11 -1.39
C LEU A 77 9.60 -17.94 -1.42
N ARG A 78 9.82 -17.40 -2.63
CA ARG A 78 10.73 -16.27 -2.84
C ARG A 78 9.95 -14.98 -2.64
N LEU A 79 10.19 -14.30 -1.52
CA LEU A 79 9.55 -13.02 -1.16
C LEU A 79 10.60 -11.91 -1.12
N SER A 80 11.26 -11.62 -2.24
CA SER A 80 12.27 -10.55 -2.30
C SER A 80 11.63 -9.16 -2.44
N ASP A 81 12.29 -8.11 -1.95
CA ASP A 81 11.74 -6.74 -1.91
C ASP A 81 11.31 -6.22 -3.28
N ASN A 82 12.08 -6.56 -4.32
CA ASN A 82 11.84 -6.13 -5.68
C ASN A 82 10.61 -6.79 -6.36
N ILE A 83 9.93 -7.73 -5.70
CA ILE A 83 8.72 -8.37 -6.23
C ILE A 83 7.50 -8.21 -5.32
N LEU A 84 7.65 -7.69 -4.09
CA LEU A 84 6.56 -7.59 -3.12
C LEU A 84 5.38 -6.77 -3.65
N THR A 85 5.65 -5.65 -4.33
CA THR A 85 4.59 -4.82 -4.93
C THR A 85 3.76 -5.60 -5.94
N ASP A 86 4.41 -6.34 -6.84
CA ASP A 86 3.72 -7.16 -7.84
C ASP A 86 2.99 -8.34 -7.21
N LEU A 87 3.56 -8.93 -6.15
CA LEU A 87 2.90 -9.99 -5.39
C LEU A 87 1.60 -9.53 -4.76
N LEU A 88 1.59 -8.35 -4.12
CA LEU A 88 0.37 -7.76 -3.55
C LEU A 88 -0.66 -7.44 -4.63
N GLN A 89 -0.22 -6.85 -5.75
CA GLN A 89 -1.14 -6.55 -6.86
C GLN A 89 -1.76 -7.83 -7.44
N LEU A 90 -0.97 -8.89 -7.61
CA LEU A 90 -1.47 -10.19 -8.06
C LEU A 90 -2.44 -10.79 -7.05
N ALA A 91 -2.09 -10.80 -5.76
CA ALA A 91 -2.96 -11.27 -4.68
C ALA A 91 -4.31 -10.53 -4.70
N ARG A 92 -4.30 -9.22 -4.94
CA ARG A 92 -5.50 -8.38 -5.08
C ARG A 92 -6.32 -8.75 -6.30
N ILE A 93 -5.69 -8.78 -7.48
CA ILE A 93 -6.37 -9.05 -8.76
C ILE A 93 -7.08 -10.39 -8.71
N PHE A 94 -6.47 -11.38 -8.06
CA PHE A 94 -7.03 -12.72 -7.91
C PHE A 94 -7.83 -12.91 -6.62
N ARG A 95 -7.91 -11.91 -5.73
CA ARG A 95 -8.61 -11.98 -4.44
C ARG A 95 -8.14 -13.19 -3.61
N MET A 96 -6.85 -13.19 -3.27
CA MET A 96 -6.16 -14.28 -2.59
C MET A 96 -5.80 -13.87 -1.15
N ASN A 97 -6.74 -14.07 -0.22
CA ASN A 97 -6.58 -13.62 1.18
C ASN A 97 -5.38 -14.30 1.86
N GLN A 98 -5.25 -15.62 1.71
CA GLN A 98 -4.13 -16.37 2.30
C GLN A 98 -2.77 -15.93 1.77
N PHE A 99 -2.69 -15.56 0.49
CA PHE A 99 -1.45 -15.07 -0.11
C PHE A 99 -1.13 -13.66 0.40
N THR A 100 -2.15 -12.83 0.58
CA THR A 100 -2.02 -11.50 1.19
C THR A 100 -1.48 -11.60 2.62
N SER A 101 -2.06 -12.49 3.45
CA SER A 101 -1.59 -12.73 4.82
C SER A 101 -0.14 -13.21 4.85
N LEU A 102 0.24 -14.13 3.97
CA LEU A 102 1.63 -14.61 3.87
C LEU A 102 2.62 -13.49 3.51
N ILE A 103 2.25 -12.60 2.59
CA ILE A 103 3.08 -11.44 2.25
C ILE A 103 3.16 -10.47 3.43
N ALA A 104 2.05 -10.21 4.12
CA ALA A 104 2.01 -9.34 5.29
C ALA A 104 2.89 -9.88 6.45
N GLU A 105 2.74 -11.16 6.81
CA GLU A 105 3.57 -11.85 7.80
C GLU A 105 5.07 -11.67 7.49
N HIS A 106 5.46 -11.86 6.23
CA HIS A 106 6.84 -11.69 5.81
C HIS A 106 7.34 -10.25 5.95
N VAL A 107 6.52 -9.26 5.58
CA VAL A 107 6.87 -7.83 5.71
C VAL A 107 7.05 -7.47 7.19
N ILE A 108 6.17 -7.93 8.07
CA ILE A 108 6.24 -7.69 9.52
C ILE A 108 7.52 -8.32 10.09
N GLU A 109 7.80 -9.59 9.75
CA GLU A 109 9.02 -10.26 10.21
C GLU A 109 10.28 -9.49 9.80
N LYS A 110 10.31 -8.90 8.60
CA LYS A 110 11.42 -8.05 8.16
C LYS A 110 11.53 -6.74 8.92
N VAL A 111 10.41 -6.15 9.35
CA VAL A 111 10.41 -4.96 10.19
C VAL A 111 10.93 -5.29 11.58
N GLU A 112 10.46 -6.40 12.18
CA GLU A 112 10.85 -6.82 13.54
C GLU A 112 12.32 -7.23 13.65
N LYS A 113 12.86 -7.91 12.63
CA LYS A 113 14.23 -8.46 12.65
C LYS A 113 15.26 -7.61 11.92
N GLY A 114 14.81 -6.59 11.19
CA GLY A 114 15.63 -5.82 10.28
C GLY A 114 15.98 -4.42 10.79
N PRO A 115 16.71 -3.64 9.99
CA PRO A 115 16.97 -2.23 10.28
C PRO A 115 15.67 -1.41 10.19
N GLN A 116 15.65 -0.26 10.88
CA GLN A 116 14.51 0.67 10.91
C GLN A 116 14.06 1.13 9.51
N SER A 117 14.95 1.13 8.51
CA SER A 117 14.58 1.39 7.11
C SER A 117 13.50 0.45 6.57
N ASN A 118 13.41 -0.78 7.09
CA ASN A 118 12.40 -1.75 6.69
C ASN A 118 10.99 -1.28 7.06
N LEU A 119 10.84 -0.54 8.17
CA LEU A 119 9.57 0.07 8.55
C LEU A 119 9.09 1.05 7.48
N LEU A 120 9.99 1.88 6.94
CA LEU A 120 9.65 2.86 5.90
C LEU A 120 9.33 2.18 4.56
N LEU A 121 10.06 1.13 4.21
CA LEU A 121 9.75 0.32 3.04
C LEU A 121 8.40 -0.39 3.18
N ALA A 122 8.08 -0.91 4.36
CA ALA A 122 6.78 -1.51 4.66
C ALA A 122 5.65 -0.49 4.55
N LEU A 123 5.79 0.68 5.16
CA LEU A 123 4.81 1.78 5.05
C LEU A 123 4.61 2.23 3.60
N ASN A 124 5.68 2.32 2.81
CA ASN A 124 5.59 2.63 1.39
C ASN A 124 4.85 1.53 0.61
N LEU A 125 5.14 0.26 0.88
CA LEU A 125 4.50 -0.88 0.23
C LEU A 125 2.99 -0.91 0.48
N ILE A 126 2.57 -0.80 1.74
CA ILE A 126 1.15 -0.89 2.13
C ILE A 126 0.34 0.34 1.70
N SER A 127 1.00 1.48 1.50
CA SER A 127 0.34 2.71 1.07
C SER A 127 -0.40 2.60 -0.27
N SER A 128 0.05 1.67 -1.12
CA SER A 128 -0.55 1.42 -2.44
C SER A 128 -1.94 0.78 -2.37
N ASP A 129 -2.26 0.10 -1.26
CA ASP A 129 -3.59 -0.46 -1.01
C ASP A 129 -3.80 -0.79 0.48
N TRP A 130 -4.09 0.24 1.27
CA TRP A 130 -4.37 0.09 2.70
C TRP A 130 -5.50 -0.91 2.98
N SER A 131 -6.49 -1.02 2.09
CA SER A 131 -7.65 -1.90 2.29
C SER A 131 -7.28 -3.38 2.43
N MET A 132 -6.15 -3.78 1.85
CA MET A 132 -5.62 -5.13 1.97
C MET A 132 -5.04 -5.43 3.36
N PHE A 133 -4.55 -4.39 4.05
CA PHE A 133 -3.94 -4.51 5.36
C PHE A 133 -4.82 -3.93 6.49
N LEU A 134 -5.93 -3.25 6.19
CA LEU A 134 -6.89 -2.79 7.21
C LEU A 134 -7.60 -3.94 7.94
N ARG A 135 -7.58 -5.17 7.40
CA ARG A 135 -8.08 -6.38 8.08
C ARG A 135 -7.05 -7.00 9.03
N ILE A 136 -5.88 -6.37 9.13
CA ILE A 136 -4.68 -6.85 9.79
C ILE A 136 -4.33 -5.75 10.81
N ASN A 137 -4.52 -6.03 12.11
CA ASN A 137 -4.10 -5.18 13.25
C ASN A 137 -2.63 -4.73 13.13
N GLU A 138 -1.86 -5.39 12.28
CA GLU A 138 -0.45 -5.17 12.07
C GLU A 138 -0.18 -3.89 11.24
N THR A 139 -1.16 -3.39 10.46
CA THR A 139 -1.03 -2.06 9.81
C THR A 139 -0.98 -0.93 10.82
N SER A 140 -1.91 -0.93 11.78
CA SER A 140 -1.91 0.05 12.85
C SER A 140 -0.64 -0.08 13.69
N ALA A 141 -0.14 -1.30 13.92
CA ALA A 141 1.13 -1.52 14.60
C ALA A 141 2.33 -0.91 13.86
N LEU A 142 2.38 -1.00 12.53
CA LEU A 142 3.44 -0.35 11.73
C LEU A 142 3.36 1.18 11.83
N VAL A 143 2.16 1.76 11.71
CA VAL A 143 1.95 3.21 11.83
C VAL A 143 2.29 3.70 13.24
N GLU A 144 1.87 2.97 14.28
CA GLU A 144 2.19 3.25 15.68
C GLU A 144 3.69 3.16 15.96
N SER A 145 4.36 2.14 15.42
CA SER A 145 5.82 2.00 15.54
C SER A 145 6.55 3.19 14.89
N ALA A 146 6.09 3.63 13.71
CA ALA A 146 6.66 4.79 13.04
C ALA A 146 6.38 6.11 13.76
N ALA A 147 5.19 6.27 14.35
CA ALA A 147 4.82 7.43 15.15
C ALA A 147 5.70 7.55 16.41
N LYS A 148 5.91 6.44 17.13
CA LYS A 148 6.77 6.39 18.32
C LYS A 148 8.24 6.71 18.02
N ASN A 149 8.70 6.37 16.82
CA ASN A 149 10.09 6.56 16.38
C ASN A 149 10.22 7.68 15.33
N ILE A 150 9.36 8.71 15.38
CA ILE A 150 9.24 9.69 14.30
C ILE A 150 10.55 10.43 13.99
N ASN A 151 11.36 10.72 15.01
CA ASN A 151 12.63 11.43 14.83
C ASN A 151 13.63 10.58 14.02
N GLU A 152 13.71 9.28 14.28
CA GLU A 152 14.52 8.35 13.49
C GLU A 152 13.95 8.16 12.08
N VAL A 153 12.63 8.08 11.96
CA VAL A 153 11.93 7.98 10.67
C VAL A 153 12.29 9.16 9.77
N THR A 154 12.25 10.38 10.30
CA THR A 154 12.48 11.62 9.52
C THR A 154 13.93 11.84 9.12
N THR A 155 14.89 11.23 9.83
CA THR A 155 16.32 11.31 9.48
C THR A 155 16.73 10.28 8.43
N SER A 156 15.89 9.26 8.17
CA SER A 156 16.15 8.25 7.16
C SER A 156 16.06 8.81 5.74
N THR A 157 16.95 8.33 4.86
CA THR A 157 16.87 8.64 3.42
C THR A 157 15.59 8.09 2.77
N PHE A 158 15.01 7.03 3.34
CA PHE A 158 13.74 6.45 2.89
C PHE A 158 12.52 7.26 3.35
N PHE A 159 12.68 8.32 4.14
CA PHE A 159 11.55 9.18 4.51
C PHE A 159 10.87 9.79 3.27
N TYR A 160 11.67 10.21 2.29
CA TYR A 160 11.18 10.91 1.11
C TYR A 160 10.49 10.01 0.08
N ILE A 161 10.59 8.67 0.24
CA ILE A 161 9.84 7.73 -0.61
C ILE A 161 8.41 7.51 -0.10
N LEU A 162 8.12 7.84 1.16
CA LEU A 162 6.78 7.68 1.71
C LEU A 162 5.77 8.57 0.97
N PRO A 163 4.61 8.07 0.53
CA PRO A 163 3.58 8.91 -0.07
C PRO A 163 2.88 9.81 0.95
N ALA A 164 2.31 10.92 0.48
CA ALA A 164 1.67 11.94 1.30
C ALA A 164 0.60 11.36 2.24
N SER A 165 -0.17 10.36 1.80
CA SER A 165 -1.18 9.68 2.63
C SER A 165 -0.61 9.03 3.90
N VAL A 166 0.61 8.46 3.82
CA VAL A 166 1.30 7.88 4.99
C VAL A 166 1.67 8.98 5.96
N LEU A 167 2.23 10.09 5.47
CA LEU A 167 2.63 11.21 6.31
C LEU A 167 1.43 11.86 7.00
N VAL A 168 0.32 12.02 6.29
CA VAL A 168 -0.95 12.51 6.88
C VAL A 168 -1.39 11.58 8.00
N MET A 169 -1.36 10.26 7.80
CA MET A 169 -1.71 9.32 8.86
C MET A 169 -0.80 9.41 10.08
N LEU A 170 0.51 9.55 9.88
CA LEU A 170 1.46 9.72 10.98
C LEU A 170 1.16 11.02 11.72
N TYR A 171 1.16 12.15 11.03
CA TYR A 171 1.08 13.48 11.66
C TYR A 171 -0.32 13.91 12.10
N SER A 172 -1.38 13.22 11.65
CA SER A 172 -2.73 13.43 12.20
C SER A 172 -2.85 12.92 13.64
N ARG A 173 -1.95 12.02 14.08
CA ARG A 173 -1.95 11.53 15.45
C ARG A 173 -1.48 12.60 16.44
N CYS A 174 -1.95 12.51 17.67
CA CYS A 174 -1.60 13.45 18.75
C CYS A 174 -0.44 12.94 19.63
N ASP A 175 0.00 11.70 19.45
CA ASP A 175 1.08 11.06 20.22
C ASP A 175 2.44 11.06 19.49
N VAL A 176 2.55 11.79 18.40
CA VAL A 176 3.80 11.96 17.65
C VAL A 176 4.65 13.03 18.30
N ASP A 177 5.91 12.71 18.57
CA ASP A 177 6.87 13.63 19.18
C ASP A 177 7.31 14.73 18.20
N ILE A 178 6.62 15.87 18.28
CA ILE A 178 6.89 17.10 17.53
C ILE A 178 6.76 18.29 18.48
N SER A 179 7.73 19.20 18.44
CA SER A 179 7.77 20.34 19.35
C SER A 179 6.74 21.42 19.02
N SER A 180 6.38 21.59 17.75
CA SER A 180 5.46 22.64 17.29
C SER A 180 4.88 22.37 15.89
N GLU A 181 3.75 22.98 15.58
CA GLU A 181 3.18 22.99 14.22
C GLU A 181 4.10 23.69 13.20
N VAL A 182 4.98 24.59 13.67
CA VAL A 182 6.03 25.20 12.84
C VAL A 182 7.06 24.16 12.41
N GLU A 183 7.54 23.34 13.35
CA GLU A 183 8.46 22.25 13.05
C GLU A 183 7.83 21.26 12.06
N LEU A 184 6.57 20.85 12.30
CA LEU A 184 5.83 19.98 11.38
C LEU A 184 5.79 20.59 9.98
N SER A 185 5.34 21.84 9.86
CA SER A 185 5.24 22.55 8.58
C SER A 185 6.58 22.55 7.83
N GLN A 186 7.68 22.80 8.52
CA GLN A 186 9.02 22.78 7.92
C GLN A 186 9.44 21.39 7.43
N ARG A 187 9.15 20.33 8.20
CA ARG A 187 9.40 18.94 7.79
C ARG A 187 8.60 18.60 6.52
N LEU A 188 7.33 18.99 6.46
CA LEU A 188 6.46 18.74 5.29
C LEU A 188 6.90 19.53 4.05
N ILE A 189 7.27 20.80 4.21
CA ILE A 189 7.85 21.62 3.14
C ILE A 189 9.14 20.98 2.61
N HIS A 190 10.01 20.52 3.50
CA HIS A 190 11.25 19.87 3.10
C HIS A 190 10.96 18.59 2.31
N TRP A 191 9.98 17.79 2.73
CA TRP A 191 9.54 16.61 1.99
C TRP A 191 8.99 16.96 0.60
N LEU A 192 8.15 18.00 0.48
CA LEU A 192 7.61 18.46 -0.81
C LEU A 192 8.71 18.94 -1.77
N LYS A 193 9.76 19.58 -1.24
CA LYS A 193 10.88 20.09 -2.06
C LYS A 193 11.85 19.01 -2.54
N LYS A 194 11.79 17.79 -2.02
CA LYS A 194 12.77 16.74 -2.37
C LYS A 194 12.52 16.07 -3.72
N MET A 195 11.27 16.01 -4.17
CA MET A 195 10.89 15.41 -5.45
C MET A 195 9.74 16.22 -6.07
N ILE A 196 9.48 16.03 -7.36
CA ILE A 196 8.31 16.65 -8.00
C ILE A 196 7.05 16.02 -7.37
N ARG A 197 6.19 16.86 -6.78
CA ARG A 197 4.93 16.47 -6.11
C ARG A 197 3.77 17.22 -6.72
N THR A 198 2.57 16.66 -6.60
CA THR A 198 1.35 17.29 -7.11
C THR A 198 0.75 18.27 -6.10
N ASP A 199 -0.02 19.23 -6.59
CA ASP A 199 -0.77 20.18 -5.76
C ASP A 199 -1.71 19.44 -4.79
N SER A 200 -2.31 18.32 -5.24
CA SER A 200 -3.16 17.47 -4.40
C SER A 200 -2.40 16.79 -3.25
N GLU A 201 -1.14 16.37 -3.49
CA GLU A 201 -0.28 15.84 -2.43
C GLU A 201 0.06 16.94 -1.42
N ALA A 202 0.31 18.17 -1.88
CA ALA A 202 0.57 19.28 -0.99
C ALA A 202 -0.66 19.66 -0.16
N GLU A 203 -1.85 19.69 -0.77
CA GLU A 203 -3.11 19.97 -0.10
C GLU A 203 -3.44 18.99 1.02
N ILE A 204 -3.41 17.69 0.71
CA ILE A 204 -3.70 16.66 1.72
C ILE A 204 -2.66 16.69 2.85
N LEU A 205 -1.40 16.96 2.53
CA LEU A 205 -0.32 17.01 3.51
C LEU A 205 -0.45 18.19 4.46
N PHE A 206 -0.78 19.38 3.96
CA PHE A 206 -0.98 20.56 4.81
C PHE A 206 -2.28 20.49 5.64
N SER A 207 -3.22 19.60 5.30
CA SER A 207 -4.43 19.39 6.09
C SER A 207 -4.17 18.83 7.50
N CYS A 208 -3.01 18.22 7.75
CA CYS A 208 -2.66 17.72 9.08
C CYS A 208 -2.07 18.80 10.00
N ILE A 209 -1.76 19.99 9.47
CA ILE A 209 -1.25 21.11 10.27
C ILE A 209 -2.40 21.74 11.04
N ARG A 210 -2.27 21.76 12.36
CA ARG A 210 -3.27 22.33 13.26
C ARG A 210 -3.09 23.84 13.33
N SER A 211 -3.60 24.53 12.32
CA SER A 211 -3.49 25.98 12.15
C SER A 211 -3.86 26.86 13.37
N PRO A 212 -4.75 26.47 14.31
CA PRO A 212 -4.99 27.26 15.52
C PRO A 212 -3.77 27.42 16.42
N PHE A 213 -2.78 26.53 16.33
CA PHE A 213 -1.52 26.64 17.10
C PHE A 213 -0.43 27.44 16.38
N LEU A 214 -0.73 28.03 15.21
CA LEU A 214 0.20 28.89 14.48
C LEU A 214 -0.12 30.36 14.70
N SER A 215 0.82 31.11 15.27
CA SER A 215 0.72 32.56 15.38
C SER A 215 0.84 33.24 14.01
N PRO A 216 0.46 34.53 13.88
CA PRO A 216 0.66 35.27 12.64
C PRO A 216 2.13 35.30 12.18
N LYS A 217 3.08 35.35 13.12
CA LYS A 217 4.52 35.32 12.81
C LYS A 217 4.94 33.95 12.27
N ASP A 218 4.43 32.87 12.87
CA ASP A 218 4.70 31.51 12.42
C ASP A 218 4.19 31.27 11.00
N ARG A 219 2.99 31.78 10.69
CA ARG A 219 2.41 31.70 9.35
C ARG A 219 3.28 32.42 8.31
N GLU A 220 3.89 33.55 8.67
CA GLU A 220 4.82 34.27 7.79
C GLU A 220 6.10 33.46 7.55
N ILE A 221 6.71 32.91 8.60
CA ILE A 221 7.90 32.05 8.51
C ILE A 221 7.64 30.84 7.61
N ILE A 222 6.46 30.22 7.73
CA ILE A 222 6.06 29.08 6.90
C ILE A 222 5.89 29.53 5.45
N ARG A 223 5.21 30.65 5.20
CA ARG A 223 5.00 31.19 3.84
C ARG A 223 6.32 31.48 3.13
N GLU A 224 7.28 32.11 3.81
CA GLU A 224 8.62 32.34 3.24
C GLU A 224 9.30 31.03 2.83
N LYS A 225 9.09 29.95 3.59
CA LYS A 225 9.63 28.63 3.26
C LYS A 225 8.86 27.91 2.15
N CYS A 226 7.62 28.29 1.88
CA CYS A 226 6.80 27.75 0.79
C CYS A 226 7.19 28.28 -0.60
N ILE A 227 8.06 29.29 -0.70
CA ILE A 227 8.53 29.80 -2.00
C ILE A 227 9.06 28.65 -2.86
N GLY A 228 8.51 28.55 -4.09
CA GLY A 228 8.81 27.51 -5.07
C GLY A 228 7.92 26.25 -4.97
N LEU A 229 6.97 26.19 -4.02
CA LEU A 229 5.92 25.18 -3.98
C LEU A 229 4.69 25.61 -4.79
N PRO A 230 3.75 24.70 -5.08
CA PRO A 230 2.49 25.05 -5.74
C PRO A 230 1.69 26.13 -4.98
N LYS A 231 1.00 26.98 -5.73
CA LYS A 231 0.20 28.10 -5.18
C LYS A 231 -0.91 27.63 -4.23
N SER A 232 -1.41 26.41 -4.39
CA SER A 232 -2.40 25.82 -3.49
C SER A 232 -1.94 25.78 -2.02
N VAL A 233 -0.63 25.72 -1.77
CA VAL A 233 -0.06 25.74 -0.41
C VAL A 233 -0.24 27.09 0.28
N ASP A 234 -0.11 28.20 -0.47
CA ASP A 234 -0.30 29.55 0.06
C ASP A 234 -1.77 29.79 0.43
N ASP A 235 -2.69 29.30 -0.41
CA ASP A 235 -4.13 29.42 -0.18
C ASP A 235 -4.59 28.62 1.05
N LEU A 236 -3.98 27.47 1.36
CA LEU A 236 -4.32 26.66 2.54
C LEU A 236 -3.92 27.31 3.87
N LEU A 237 -2.77 27.98 3.90
CA LEU A 237 -2.31 28.72 5.09
C LEU A 237 -3.18 29.96 5.38
N LEU A 238 -3.86 30.47 4.34
CA LEU A 238 -4.80 31.58 4.40
C LEU A 238 -6.25 31.12 4.67
N CYS A 239 -6.70 29.98 4.11
CA CYS A 239 -8.08 29.50 4.15
C CYS A 239 -8.46 28.60 5.34
N THR A 240 -7.57 28.38 6.31
CA THR A 240 -7.83 27.49 7.46
C THR A 240 -8.93 27.96 8.44
N TYR A 241 -9.68 29.02 8.12
CA TYR A 241 -10.93 29.35 8.81
C TYR A 241 -12.10 28.38 8.48
N LEU A 242 -12.02 27.53 7.45
CA LEU A 242 -13.19 26.80 6.94
C LEU A 242 -13.12 25.26 6.86
N HIS A 243 -12.05 24.59 7.31
CA HIS A 243 -11.99 23.11 7.30
C HIS A 243 -11.79 22.47 8.69
N ASN A 244 -12.51 22.97 9.69
CA ASN A 244 -12.65 22.31 11.00
C ASN A 244 -13.66 21.12 11.01
N ILE A 245 -14.12 20.63 9.86
CA ILE A 245 -15.27 19.68 9.83
C ILE A 245 -14.87 18.20 9.96
N LEU A 246 -13.59 17.81 9.87
CA LEU A 246 -13.19 16.39 10.04
C LEU A 246 -12.60 16.03 11.41
N PHE A 247 -12.39 16.99 12.31
CA PHE A 247 -11.86 16.74 13.66
C PHE A 247 -12.92 16.29 14.71
N VAL A 248 -14.04 15.70 14.28
CA VAL A 248 -15.11 15.26 15.20
C VAL A 248 -14.92 13.83 15.74
N ASN A 249 -14.00 13.01 15.22
CA ASN A 249 -13.91 11.59 15.64
C ASN A 249 -12.89 11.25 16.74
N CYS A 250 -12.30 12.23 17.44
CA CYS A 250 -11.48 11.96 18.65
C CYS A 250 -12.27 12.03 19.98
N ASN A 251 -13.60 11.86 19.95
CA ASN A 251 -14.40 11.62 21.16
C ASN A 251 -14.97 10.20 21.16
N ILE A 252 -14.14 9.20 21.45
CA ILE A 252 -14.62 7.96 22.06
C ILE A 252 -13.92 7.81 23.40
N ARG A 253 -14.72 8.09 24.44
CA ARG A 253 -14.41 7.98 25.86
C ARG A 253 -13.89 6.58 26.20
N PHE A 254 -12.85 6.51 27.02
CA PHE A 254 -12.72 5.48 28.04
C PHE A 254 -12.21 6.11 29.33
N SER A 255 -13.14 6.28 30.28
CA SER A 255 -12.95 6.23 31.74
C SER A 255 -14.32 5.88 32.32
N PRO A 256 -14.37 5.12 33.43
CA PRO A 256 -14.00 5.66 34.73
C PRO A 256 -12.54 5.42 35.10
#